data_AF-A0A7T7VRG9-F1
#
_entry.id   AF-A0A7T7VRG9-F1
#
_cell.length_a   1.000
_cell.length_b   1.000
_cell.length_c   1.000
_cell.angle_alpha   90.00
_cell.angle_beta   90.00
_cell.angle_gamma   90.00
#
_symmetry.space_group_name_H-M   'P 1'
#
loop_
_entity.id
_entity.type
_entity.pdbx_description
1 polymer ?
#
loop_
_entity_poly.entity_id
_entity_poly.type
_entity_poly.pdbx_seq_one_letter_code
_entity_poly.pdbx_strand_id
1 'polypeptide(L)'
;MIWIAVILSCALAACTDYSAADAQKEAGAFATILEAPIYAPFERLGPEPYSPTLQDRRTILADRIEERNLPVLRRIKKGEMGNFGGIEWRWRDGPENDGLGSLTGVAYFLRAPDASLRRYTQDRLFVAAQGDFSRVDQETVAREWAERIGREIASEGFGNMSVPWLDISLSEARFEALRRESGWEIPANLLLRFSAYAVPDLPQLTEDVRSDIRYFAASDRIAGATPDIATFDAIVLRDGCFFIDEEGAADPLAMFGIGTGVYRDSEGHMAFRSRYSNYQPRLARVGTRMQLGYRSEMANPPAELIEACGQHRVVLVKSLDQAAGYGGDWFAVKQYAQEHDLSDAEAMKHANDCVAEQEQIIADRRLRASAAEPQLCAQVTLVMPRQPAPDGTGSQS
;
A
#
# COMPACT_ATOMS: atom_id res chain seq x y z
N MET A 1 -33.20 -33.59 -72.40
CA MET A 1 -33.51 -32.24 -72.89
C MET A 1 -33.49 -31.28 -71.70
N ILE A 2 -32.57 -30.30 -71.73
CA ILE A 2 -32.71 -28.89 -71.27
C ILE A 2 -33.35 -28.68 -69.87
N TRP A 3 -32.57 -28.43 -68.82
CA TRP A 3 -32.24 -27.11 -68.22
C TRP A 3 -33.46 -26.22 -67.90
N ILE A 4 -33.55 -25.73 -66.65
CA ILE A 4 -33.69 -24.31 -66.30
C ILE A 4 -33.41 -24.14 -64.79
N ALA A 5 -32.46 -23.26 -64.49
CA ALA A 5 -32.21 -22.67 -63.18
C ALA A 5 -33.04 -21.38 -63.04
N VAL A 6 -33.49 -21.06 -61.83
CA VAL A 6 -33.78 -19.67 -61.44
C VAL A 6 -33.24 -19.42 -60.03
N ILE A 7 -32.31 -18.47 -59.97
CA ILE A 7 -31.83 -17.75 -58.80
C ILE A 7 -32.74 -16.53 -58.61
N LEU A 8 -33.17 -16.20 -57.39
CA LEU A 8 -33.30 -14.81 -56.94
C LEU A 8 -33.38 -14.66 -55.41
N SER A 9 -32.24 -14.25 -54.85
CA SER A 9 -31.95 -13.20 -53.86
C SER A 9 -32.97 -12.67 -52.83
N CYS A 10 -32.39 -12.45 -51.63
CA CYS A 10 -32.63 -11.40 -50.62
C CYS A 10 -33.78 -11.55 -49.62
N ALA A 11 -33.43 -11.74 -48.33
CA ALA A 11 -33.46 -10.67 -47.33
C ALA A 11 -32.77 -11.12 -46.02
N LEU A 12 -31.86 -10.26 -45.54
CA LEU A 12 -31.24 -10.35 -44.23
C LEU A 12 -32.27 -10.13 -43.11
N ALA A 13 -32.18 -10.95 -42.06
CA ALA A 13 -32.61 -10.56 -40.73
C ALA A 13 -31.54 -11.03 -39.74
N ALA A 14 -30.71 -10.08 -39.29
CA ALA A 14 -29.78 -10.27 -38.21
C ALA A 14 -30.56 -10.40 -36.90
N CYS A 15 -30.36 -11.51 -36.20
CA CYS A 15 -30.61 -11.64 -34.77
C CYS A 15 -29.31 -12.18 -34.18
N THR A 16 -28.47 -11.27 -33.69
CA THR A 16 -27.29 -11.61 -32.90
C THR A 16 -27.74 -11.84 -31.47
N ASP A 17 -28.10 -13.09 -31.16
CA ASP A 17 -28.04 -13.60 -29.79
C ASP A 17 -26.57 -13.92 -29.49
N TYR A 18 -25.91 -13.03 -28.75
CA TYR A 18 -24.58 -13.28 -28.18
C TYR A 18 -24.77 -14.22 -26.97
N SER A 19 -24.88 -15.52 -27.23
CA SER A 19 -24.83 -16.55 -26.21
C SER A 19 -23.39 -16.76 -25.76
N ALA A 20 -23.18 -16.60 -24.46
CA ALA A 20 -22.02 -17.10 -23.75
C ALA A 20 -21.81 -18.61 -24.01
N ALA A 21 -20.54 -19.01 -23.96
CA ALA A 21 -20.03 -20.37 -23.85
C ALA A 21 -20.14 -21.26 -25.10
N ASP A 22 -19.11 -21.18 -25.94
CA ASP A 22 -18.45 -22.37 -26.46
C ASP A 22 -16.93 -22.20 -26.35
N ALA A 23 -16.44 -22.42 -25.12
CA ALA A 23 -15.02 -22.55 -24.81
C ALA A 23 -14.56 -23.96 -25.22
N GLN A 24 -14.16 -24.10 -26.48
CA GLN A 24 -13.37 -25.24 -26.90
C GLN A 24 -11.95 -25.04 -26.33
N LYS A 25 -11.58 -25.87 -25.35
CA LYS A 25 -10.28 -25.89 -24.66
C LYS A 25 -9.10 -25.91 -25.64
N GLU A 26 -8.51 -24.75 -25.90
CA GLU A 26 -7.05 -24.61 -25.87
C GLU A 26 -6.68 -24.07 -24.49
N ALA A 27 -6.08 -24.90 -23.65
CA ALA A 27 -5.52 -24.43 -22.40
C ALA A 27 -4.24 -23.62 -22.72
N GLY A 28 -4.18 -22.36 -22.29
CA GLY A 28 -2.91 -21.65 -22.10
C GLY A 28 -2.33 -20.83 -23.26
N ALA A 29 -3.17 -20.07 -24.00
CA ALA A 29 -2.66 -18.98 -24.84
C ALA A 29 -2.98 -17.62 -24.18
N PHE A 30 -2.26 -17.33 -23.11
CA PHE A 30 -2.01 -15.97 -22.58
C PHE A 30 -3.20 -14.99 -22.59
N ALA A 31 -4.17 -15.26 -21.72
CA ALA A 31 -5.43 -14.51 -21.62
C ALA A 31 -5.24 -12.98 -21.62
N THR A 32 -6.18 -12.28 -22.26
CA THR A 32 -6.28 -10.82 -22.24
C THR A 32 -7.45 -10.40 -21.35
N ILE A 33 -7.18 -9.61 -20.33
CA ILE A 33 -8.15 -9.05 -19.37
C ILE A 33 -7.99 -7.53 -19.39
N LEU A 34 -8.90 -6.85 -20.11
CA LEU A 34 -8.93 -5.39 -20.21
C LEU A 34 -9.92 -4.75 -19.23
N GLU A 35 -10.95 -5.50 -18.87
CA GLU A 35 -12.05 -5.08 -18.00
C GLU A 35 -12.41 -6.25 -17.07
N ALA A 36 -12.75 -5.91 -15.83
CA ALA A 36 -13.43 -6.82 -14.93
C ALA A 36 -14.55 -6.02 -14.23
N PRO A 37 -15.64 -6.70 -13.81
CA PRO A 37 -16.63 -6.07 -12.96
C PRO A 37 -15.95 -5.50 -11.71
N ILE A 38 -16.41 -4.32 -11.28
CA ILE A 38 -15.98 -3.71 -10.03
C ILE A 38 -16.30 -4.68 -8.87
N TYR A 39 -15.51 -4.63 -7.79
CA TYR A 39 -15.76 -5.48 -6.63
C TYR A 39 -17.17 -5.36 -6.09
N ALA A 40 -17.57 -6.39 -5.35
CA ALA A 40 -18.74 -6.36 -4.51
C ALA A 40 -18.79 -5.05 -3.68
N PRO A 41 -19.98 -4.43 -3.58
CA PRO A 41 -20.21 -3.19 -2.84
C PRO A 41 -19.60 -3.20 -1.43
N PHE A 42 -19.22 -2.03 -0.92
CA PHE A 42 -18.85 -1.89 0.48
C PHE A 42 -20.06 -2.17 1.37
N GLU A 43 -20.02 -3.24 2.15
CA GLU A 43 -21.16 -3.65 3.00
C GLU A 43 -21.26 -2.88 4.32
N ARG A 44 -20.26 -2.08 4.68
CA ARG A 44 -20.24 -1.33 5.94
C ARG A 44 -19.49 -0.01 5.84
N LEU A 45 -19.90 0.94 6.69
CA LEU A 45 -19.19 2.17 6.97
C LEU A 45 -18.00 1.92 7.89
N GLY A 46 -16.89 2.57 7.60
CA GLY A 46 -15.66 2.49 8.38
C GLY A 46 -14.65 1.49 7.81
N PRO A 47 -13.40 1.53 8.28
CA PRO A 47 -12.42 0.51 7.91
C PRO A 47 -12.97 -0.89 8.24
N GLU A 48 -12.41 -1.93 7.62
CA GLU A 48 -12.52 -3.29 8.16
C GLU A 48 -12.34 -3.25 9.70
N PRO A 49 -13.10 -4.02 10.51
CA PRO A 49 -12.98 -4.06 11.95
C PRO A 49 -11.60 -4.58 12.25
N TYR A 50 -10.72 -3.61 12.37
CA TYR A 50 -9.35 -3.82 12.70
C TYR A 50 -9.34 -4.02 14.20
N SER A 51 -9.09 -5.26 14.60
CA SER A 51 -8.73 -5.57 15.96
C SER A 51 -7.26 -5.17 16.11
N PRO A 52 -6.92 -4.09 16.83
CA PRO A 52 -5.55 -3.64 16.93
C PRO A 52 -4.67 -4.78 17.45
N THR A 53 -3.56 -5.05 16.77
CA THR A 53 -2.63 -6.08 17.24
C THR A 53 -2.02 -5.64 18.58
N LEU A 54 -1.37 -6.58 19.28
CA LEU A 54 -0.58 -6.24 20.47
C LEU A 54 0.41 -5.11 20.18
N GLN A 55 1.05 -5.13 19.00
CA GLN A 55 2.00 -4.12 18.60
C GLN A 55 1.35 -2.76 18.41
N ASP A 56 0.16 -2.71 17.80
CA ASP A 56 -0.56 -1.45 17.57
C ASP A 56 -1.01 -0.81 18.89
N ARG A 57 -1.52 -1.64 19.80
CA ARG A 57 -1.87 -1.19 21.15
C ARG A 57 -0.65 -0.69 21.92
N ARG A 58 0.50 -1.34 21.76
CA ARG A 58 1.79 -0.89 22.31
C ARG A 58 2.23 0.44 21.71
N THR A 59 2.17 0.61 20.39
CA THR A 59 2.50 1.86 19.70
C THR A 59 1.63 3.01 20.21
N ILE A 60 0.31 2.85 20.24
CA ILE A 60 -0.63 3.87 20.72
C ILE A 60 -0.34 4.29 22.17
N LEU A 61 -0.01 3.32 23.04
CA LEU A 61 0.33 3.61 24.43
C LEU A 61 1.69 4.33 24.54
N ALA A 62 2.70 3.90 23.75
CA ALA A 62 4.01 4.53 23.71
C ALA A 62 3.90 5.99 23.24
N ASP A 63 3.15 6.27 22.17
CA ASP A 63 2.92 7.62 21.63
C ASP A 63 2.30 8.53 22.69
N ARG A 64 1.24 8.07 23.37
CA ARG A 64 0.59 8.83 24.44
C ARG A 64 1.53 9.13 25.60
N ILE A 65 2.37 8.16 25.96
CA ILE A 65 3.37 8.32 27.02
C ILE A 65 4.45 9.31 26.58
N GLU A 66 4.90 9.25 25.34
CA GLU A 66 5.86 10.19 24.77
C GLU A 66 5.31 11.60 24.76
N GLU A 67 4.10 11.81 24.23
CA GLU A 67 3.40 13.10 24.20
C GLU A 67 3.32 13.75 25.59
N ARG A 68 2.91 12.96 26.60
CA ARG A 68 2.83 13.41 27.99
C ARG A 68 4.19 13.85 28.54
N ASN A 69 5.28 13.22 28.09
CA ASN A 69 6.62 13.48 28.58
C ASN A 69 7.44 14.44 27.71
N LEU A 70 6.91 14.87 26.55
CA LEU A 70 7.57 15.80 25.62
C LEU A 70 8.22 17.02 26.30
N PRO A 71 7.62 17.69 27.31
CA PRO A 71 8.27 18.81 27.98
C PRO A 71 9.60 18.44 28.65
N VAL A 72 9.66 17.29 29.34
CA VAL A 72 10.88 16.79 29.95
C VAL A 72 11.91 16.43 28.88
N LEU A 73 11.48 15.71 27.84
CA LEU A 73 12.36 15.29 26.74
C LEU A 73 12.99 16.47 26.01
N ARG A 74 12.21 17.53 25.76
CA ARG A 74 12.69 18.79 25.17
C ARG A 74 13.73 19.48 26.07
N ARG A 75 13.53 19.48 27.40
CA ARG A 75 14.52 20.04 28.34
C ARG A 75 15.82 19.25 28.35
N ILE A 76 15.75 17.92 28.40
CA ILE A 76 16.93 17.05 28.33
C ILE A 76 17.69 17.32 27.02
N LYS A 77 16.98 17.29 25.88
CA LYS A 77 17.59 17.55 24.55
C LYS A 77 18.32 18.90 24.48
N LYS A 78 17.75 19.94 25.10
CA LYS A 78 18.37 21.28 25.13
C LYS A 78 19.54 21.36 26.12
N GLY A 79 19.39 20.81 27.32
CA GLY A 79 20.39 20.92 28.39
C GLY A 79 21.58 19.97 28.25
N GLU A 80 21.42 18.89 27.48
CA GLU A 80 22.42 17.85 27.25
C GLU A 80 22.87 17.79 25.78
N MET A 81 22.93 18.93 25.10
CA MET A 81 23.43 18.99 23.72
C MET A 81 24.84 18.36 23.62
N GLY A 82 25.00 17.41 22.68
CA GLY A 82 26.26 16.67 22.53
C GLY A 82 26.53 15.63 23.65
N ASN A 83 25.57 15.39 24.54
CA ASN A 83 25.62 14.32 25.54
C ASN A 83 24.41 13.37 25.40
N PHE A 84 23.21 13.89 25.16
CA PHE A 84 21.97 13.11 25.07
C PHE A 84 21.66 12.63 23.65
N GLY A 85 21.26 11.37 23.55
CA GLY A 85 21.02 10.66 22.29
C GLY A 85 19.60 10.37 21.91
N GLY A 86 18.65 10.64 22.79
CA GLY A 86 17.25 10.26 22.60
C GLY A 86 16.82 9.14 23.53
N ILE A 87 15.60 8.67 23.30
CA ILE A 87 14.95 7.64 24.10
C ILE A 87 14.60 6.46 23.21
N GLU A 88 14.74 5.26 23.76
CA GLU A 88 14.17 4.04 23.23
C GLU A 88 13.11 3.51 24.18
N TRP A 89 11.96 3.20 23.62
CA TRP A 89 10.84 2.59 24.31
C TRP A 89 11.00 1.07 24.32
N ARG A 90 11.35 0.50 25.47
CA ARG A 90 11.47 -0.96 25.64
C ARG A 90 10.24 -1.56 26.28
N TRP A 91 9.70 -2.55 25.58
CA TRP A 91 8.64 -3.40 26.09
C TRP A 91 9.20 -4.64 26.75
N ARG A 92 8.55 -5.06 27.83
CA ARG A 92 8.70 -6.39 28.41
C ARG A 92 7.31 -7.00 28.51
N ASP A 93 7.16 -8.21 27.99
CA ASP A 93 5.89 -8.94 28.07
C ASP A 93 5.48 -9.17 29.54
N GLY A 94 4.18 -9.07 29.82
CA GLY A 94 3.65 -9.18 31.16
C GLY A 94 2.16 -8.83 31.25
N PRO A 95 1.49 -9.10 32.39
CA PRO A 95 0.07 -8.82 32.57
C PRO A 95 -0.26 -7.32 32.73
N GLU A 96 0.74 -6.46 32.91
CA GLU A 96 0.56 -5.03 33.12
C GLU A 96 -0.04 -4.33 31.88
N ASN A 97 -0.61 -3.14 32.10
CA ASN A 97 -1.23 -2.31 31.05
C ASN A 97 -2.24 -3.11 30.20
N ASP A 98 -3.14 -3.85 30.85
CA ASP A 98 -4.15 -4.69 30.20
C ASP A 98 -3.54 -5.73 29.24
N GLY A 99 -2.49 -6.42 29.71
CA GLY A 99 -1.78 -7.46 28.97
C GLY A 99 -0.83 -6.94 27.90
N LEU A 100 -0.55 -5.63 27.85
CA LEU A 100 0.46 -5.07 26.95
C LEU A 100 1.89 -5.27 27.47
N GLY A 101 2.05 -5.56 28.77
CA GLY A 101 3.33 -5.64 29.44
C GLY A 101 3.82 -4.27 29.92
N SER A 102 5.04 -4.23 30.44
CA SER A 102 5.63 -3.00 31.00
C SER A 102 6.43 -2.23 29.95
N LEU A 103 6.34 -0.90 29.99
CA LEU A 103 7.12 0.01 29.15
C LEU A 103 8.19 0.73 29.99
N THR A 104 9.39 0.85 29.44
CA THR A 104 10.47 1.66 30.02
C THR A 104 11.09 2.54 28.95
N GLY A 105 11.24 3.84 29.24
CA GLY A 105 11.96 4.78 28.39
C GLY A 105 13.44 4.79 28.75
N VAL A 106 14.30 4.25 27.89
CA VAL A 106 15.74 4.23 28.11
C VAL A 106 16.36 5.47 27.50
N ALA A 107 16.80 6.40 28.35
CA ALA A 107 17.44 7.65 27.95
C ALA A 107 18.96 7.48 27.83
N TYR A 108 19.48 7.74 26.64
CA TYR A 108 20.89 7.49 26.31
C TYR A 108 21.76 8.73 26.46
N PHE A 109 22.91 8.60 27.15
CA PHE A 109 23.90 9.66 27.34
C PHE A 109 25.33 9.17 27.07
N LEU A 110 26.21 10.01 26.50
CA LEU A 110 27.64 9.66 26.37
C LEU A 110 28.37 9.61 27.70
N ARG A 111 27.96 10.49 28.61
CA ARG A 111 28.68 10.77 29.85
C ARG A 111 27.70 10.88 31.01
N ALA A 112 28.05 10.23 32.11
CA ALA A 112 27.35 10.29 33.38
C ALA A 112 25.82 10.13 33.25
N PRO A 113 25.33 8.99 32.73
CA PRO A 113 23.92 8.81 32.37
C PRO A 113 22.97 9.07 33.53
N ASP A 114 23.18 8.43 34.69
CA ASP A 114 22.29 8.58 35.84
C ASP A 114 22.29 10.00 36.40
N ALA A 115 23.46 10.64 36.46
CA ALA A 115 23.57 12.02 36.92
C ALA A 115 22.86 12.98 35.97
N SER A 116 22.97 12.76 34.67
CA SER A 116 22.33 13.58 33.64
C SER A 116 20.81 13.44 33.68
N LEU A 117 20.26 12.23 33.72
CA LEU A 117 18.82 12.01 33.77
C LEU A 117 18.18 12.59 35.04
N ARG A 118 18.81 12.39 36.20
CA ARG A 118 18.32 12.87 37.51
C ARG A 118 18.18 14.39 37.59
N ARG A 119 18.87 15.17 36.75
CA ARG A 119 18.69 16.63 36.66
C ARG A 119 17.31 17.03 36.13
N TYR A 120 16.64 16.16 35.37
CA TYR A 120 15.42 16.50 34.64
C TYR A 120 14.18 15.74 35.10
N THR A 121 14.35 14.52 35.61
CA THR A 121 13.24 13.69 36.11
C THR A 121 13.69 12.68 37.16
N GLN A 122 12.77 12.32 38.06
CA GLN A 122 12.88 11.20 38.99
C GLN A 122 11.83 10.12 38.71
N ASP A 123 11.08 10.27 37.60
CA ASP A 123 10.06 9.31 37.20
C ASP A 123 10.71 7.97 36.84
N ARG A 124 10.20 6.90 37.46
CA ARG A 124 10.69 5.53 37.30
C ARG A 124 10.38 4.93 35.93
N LEU A 125 9.54 5.59 35.13
CA LEU A 125 9.36 5.28 33.73
C LEU A 125 10.68 5.35 32.95
N PHE A 126 11.59 6.25 33.36
CA PHE A 126 12.85 6.47 32.68
C PHE A 126 14.02 5.84 33.42
N VAL A 127 14.89 5.18 32.65
CA VAL A 127 16.19 4.73 33.11
C VAL A 127 17.27 5.33 32.22
N ALA A 128 18.43 5.62 32.79
CA ALA A 128 19.54 6.15 32.04
C ALA A 128 20.45 5.00 31.57
N ALA A 129 20.97 5.11 30.35
CA ALA A 129 21.96 4.20 29.81
C ALA A 129 23.12 4.98 29.20
N GLN A 130 24.33 4.43 29.28
CA GLN A 130 25.46 4.98 28.54
C GLN A 130 25.35 4.56 27.07
N GLY A 131 25.49 5.53 26.18
CA GLY A 131 25.63 5.30 24.74
C GLY A 131 27.09 5.09 24.37
N ASP A 132 27.33 4.21 23.41
CA ASP A 132 28.68 3.88 22.92
C ASP A 132 29.11 4.78 21.76
N PHE A 133 28.16 5.46 21.10
CA PHE A 133 28.41 6.29 19.92
C PHE A 133 27.77 7.66 20.06
N SER A 134 28.46 8.72 19.62
CA SER A 134 27.80 10.01 19.40
C SER A 134 26.82 9.91 18.22
N ARG A 135 25.77 10.75 18.15
CA ARG A 135 24.84 10.74 17.00
C ARG A 135 25.56 10.97 15.66
N VAL A 136 26.60 11.81 15.67
CA VAL A 136 27.40 12.12 14.48
C VAL A 136 28.19 10.88 14.04
N ASP A 137 28.76 10.14 14.99
CA ASP A 137 29.49 8.91 14.67
C ASP A 137 28.54 7.82 14.17
N GLN A 138 27.36 7.67 14.79
CA GLN A 138 26.35 6.72 14.33
C GLN A 138 25.92 7.01 12.89
N GLU A 139 25.58 8.27 12.60
CA GLU A 139 25.16 8.70 11.27
C GLU A 139 26.28 8.45 10.25
N THR A 140 27.53 8.74 10.61
CA THR A 140 28.68 8.53 9.72
C THR A 140 28.87 7.05 9.39
N VAL A 141 28.87 6.17 10.41
CA VAL A 141 29.04 4.73 10.20
C VAL A 141 27.87 4.13 9.41
N ALA A 142 26.63 4.46 9.78
CA ALA A 142 25.45 3.96 9.09
C ALA A 142 25.42 4.42 7.63
N ARG A 143 25.69 5.71 7.36
CA ARG A 143 25.74 6.25 6.01
C ARG A 143 26.81 5.59 5.14
N GLU A 144 28.03 5.45 5.65
CA GLU A 144 29.13 4.84 4.89
C GLU A 144 28.78 3.41 4.47
N TRP A 145 28.18 2.63 5.38
CA TRP A 145 27.78 1.26 5.07
C TRP A 145 26.55 1.18 4.17
N ALA A 146 25.56 2.06 4.33
CA ALA A 146 24.43 2.16 3.42
C ALA A 146 24.88 2.46 1.97
N GLU A 147 25.87 3.35 1.81
CA GLU A 147 26.46 3.67 0.51
C GLU A 147 27.28 2.51 -0.07
N ARG A 148 28.05 1.80 0.76
CA ARG A 148 28.82 0.63 0.34
C ARG A 148 27.93 -0.55 -0.08
N ILE A 149 26.82 -0.77 0.62
CA ILE A 149 25.87 -1.85 0.34
C ILE A 149 24.97 -1.49 -0.86
N GLY A 150 24.64 -0.21 -1.01
CA GLY A 150 23.64 0.29 -1.95
C GLY A 150 22.41 0.81 -1.20
N ARG A 151 22.05 2.07 -1.44
CA ARG A 151 20.95 2.76 -0.74
C ARG A 151 19.55 2.21 -1.08
N GLU A 152 19.47 1.38 -2.11
CA GLU A 152 18.29 0.61 -2.48
C GLU A 152 18.14 -0.70 -1.70
N ILE A 153 19.20 -1.14 -1.00
CA ILE A 153 19.24 -2.35 -0.17
C ILE A 153 19.26 -2.00 1.32
N ALA A 154 20.06 -1.00 1.69
CA ALA A 154 20.25 -0.58 3.07
C ALA A 154 19.99 0.92 3.23
N SER A 155 19.19 1.26 4.24
CA SER A 155 18.96 2.65 4.64
C SER A 155 19.41 2.88 6.08
N GLU A 156 20.01 4.04 6.33
CA GLU A 156 20.40 4.45 7.67
C GLU A 156 19.20 4.57 8.61
N GLY A 157 19.36 3.97 9.78
CA GLY A 157 18.47 4.16 10.90
C GLY A 157 18.72 5.45 11.67
N PHE A 158 17.66 6.05 12.21
CA PHE A 158 17.78 7.16 13.16
C PHE A 158 17.29 6.74 14.55
N GLY A 159 18.14 6.90 15.56
CA GLY A 159 17.62 6.98 16.93
C GLY A 159 18.67 7.10 18.01
N ASN A 160 18.47 6.33 19.08
CA ASN A 160 19.16 6.50 20.34
C ASN A 160 20.63 6.07 20.25
N MET A 161 21.50 6.78 20.97
CA MET A 161 22.97 6.66 20.94
C MET A 161 23.58 5.31 21.38
N SER A 162 22.82 4.20 21.27
CA SER A 162 23.23 2.84 21.59
C SER A 162 24.18 2.27 20.53
N VAL A 163 23.71 2.04 19.31
CA VAL A 163 24.46 1.40 18.22
C VAL A 163 24.02 2.00 16.88
N PRO A 164 24.90 2.21 15.88
CA PRO A 164 24.44 2.48 14.53
C PRO A 164 23.66 1.28 13.98
N TRP A 165 22.65 1.52 13.14
CA TRP A 165 21.95 0.43 12.46
C TRP A 165 21.55 0.77 11.04
N LEU A 166 21.32 -0.30 10.28
CA LEU A 166 20.76 -0.27 8.94
C LEU A 166 19.43 -1.02 8.93
N ASP A 167 18.43 -0.42 8.32
CA ASP A 167 17.23 -1.13 7.91
C ASP A 167 17.49 -1.75 6.53
N ILE A 168 17.32 -3.06 6.44
CA ILE A 168 17.62 -3.86 5.23
C ILE A 168 16.32 -4.22 4.53
N SER A 169 16.23 -3.88 3.23
CA SER A 169 15.04 -4.11 2.41
C SER A 169 14.89 -5.56 1.91
N LEU A 170 15.95 -6.37 2.05
CA LEU A 170 16.00 -7.78 1.70
C LEU A 170 15.67 -8.69 2.88
N SER A 171 15.36 -9.95 2.59
CA SER A 171 15.34 -10.99 3.62
C SER A 171 16.75 -11.25 4.15
N GLU A 172 16.85 -11.67 5.41
CA GLU A 172 18.14 -11.98 6.04
C GLU A 172 18.96 -13.00 5.24
N ALA A 173 18.32 -14.08 4.78
CA ALA A 173 18.98 -15.11 3.97
C ALA A 173 19.52 -14.57 2.63
N ARG A 174 18.76 -13.68 1.98
CA ARG A 174 19.19 -13.07 0.71
C ARG A 174 20.30 -12.06 0.92
N PHE A 175 20.21 -11.24 1.96
CA PHE A 175 21.27 -10.31 2.34
C PHE A 175 22.56 -11.05 2.67
N GLU A 176 22.50 -12.15 3.42
CA GLU A 176 23.68 -12.93 3.77
C GLU A 176 24.34 -13.59 2.54
N ALA A 177 23.54 -13.99 1.55
CA ALA A 177 24.09 -14.45 0.27
C ALA A 177 24.85 -13.33 -0.46
N LEU A 178 24.25 -12.14 -0.56
CA LEU A 178 24.86 -10.99 -1.20
C LEU A 178 26.12 -10.51 -0.46
N ARG A 179 26.08 -10.51 0.88
CA ARG A 179 27.21 -10.17 1.75
C ARG A 179 28.42 -11.06 1.47
N ARG A 180 28.20 -12.37 1.34
CA ARG A 180 29.24 -13.35 1.01
C ARG A 180 29.77 -13.18 -0.40
N GLU A 181 28.91 -12.95 -1.37
CA GLU A 181 29.30 -12.70 -2.77
C GLU A 181 30.14 -11.43 -2.90
N SER A 182 29.76 -10.37 -2.19
CA SER A 182 30.43 -9.07 -2.24
C SER A 182 31.64 -8.97 -1.31
N GLY A 183 31.89 -9.97 -0.46
CA GLY A 183 32.97 -9.96 0.52
C GLY A 183 32.84 -8.85 1.58
N TRP A 184 31.61 -8.49 1.97
CA TRP A 184 31.39 -7.43 2.96
C TRP A 184 31.63 -7.93 4.39
N GLU A 185 32.65 -7.36 5.02
CA GLU A 185 32.96 -7.55 6.44
C GLU A 185 32.18 -6.53 7.30
N ILE A 186 30.90 -6.84 7.55
CA ILE A 186 30.02 -5.99 8.36
C ILE A 186 30.55 -5.90 9.80
N PRO A 187 30.74 -4.69 10.37
CA PRO A 187 31.25 -4.52 11.72
C PRO A 187 30.28 -5.12 12.75
N ALA A 188 30.80 -5.80 13.77
CA ALA A 188 29.99 -6.38 14.85
C ALA A 188 29.16 -5.34 15.62
N ASN A 189 29.60 -4.08 15.60
CA ASN A 189 28.92 -2.94 16.22
C ASN A 189 27.98 -2.19 15.25
N LEU A 190 27.63 -2.77 14.11
CA LEU A 190 26.60 -2.27 13.21
C LEU A 190 25.39 -3.22 13.24
N LEU A 191 24.28 -2.76 13.81
CA LEU A 191 23.07 -3.57 13.90
C LEU A 191 22.39 -3.60 12.52
N LEU A 192 22.06 -4.80 12.03
CA LEU A 192 21.23 -4.98 10.84
C LEU A 192 19.81 -5.32 11.26
N ARG A 193 18.83 -4.57 10.74
CA ARG A 193 17.41 -4.79 11.01
C ARG A 193 16.74 -5.31 9.75
N PHE A 194 16.10 -6.46 9.88
CA PHE A 194 15.35 -7.09 8.81
C PHE A 194 13.86 -7.01 9.11
N SER A 195 13.08 -6.61 8.12
CA SER A 195 11.63 -6.61 8.24
C SER A 195 11.07 -8.01 7.98
N ALA A 196 10.11 -8.43 8.81
CA ALA A 196 9.37 -9.67 8.59
C ALA A 196 8.61 -9.66 7.24
N TYR A 197 8.24 -8.48 6.74
CA TYR A 197 7.62 -8.32 5.43
C TYR A 197 8.60 -8.53 4.26
N ALA A 198 9.89 -8.79 4.50
CA ALA A 198 10.81 -9.16 3.42
C ALA A 198 10.64 -10.64 2.99
N VAL A 199 9.84 -11.42 3.72
CA VAL A 199 9.56 -12.82 3.46
C VAL A 199 8.05 -13.05 3.44
N PRO A 200 7.39 -12.92 2.27
CA PRO A 200 5.96 -13.21 2.17
C PRO A 200 5.68 -14.70 2.40
N ASP A 201 4.59 -15.00 3.11
CA ASP A 201 4.21 -16.36 3.52
C ASP A 201 3.26 -17.05 2.53
N LEU A 202 2.70 -16.30 1.57
CA LEU A 202 1.88 -16.83 0.48
C LEU A 202 2.62 -16.78 -0.88
N PRO A 203 2.28 -17.69 -1.82
CA PRO A 203 2.87 -17.67 -3.15
C PRO A 203 2.42 -16.45 -3.95
N GLN A 204 3.26 -16.01 -4.88
CA GLN A 204 2.94 -14.91 -5.81
C GLN A 204 1.69 -15.23 -6.63
N LEU A 205 1.66 -16.40 -7.26
CA LEU A 205 0.53 -16.86 -8.06
C LEU A 205 -0.08 -18.08 -7.40
N THR A 206 -1.40 -18.09 -7.32
CA THR A 206 -2.17 -19.32 -7.08
C THR A 206 -2.20 -20.18 -8.34
N GLU A 207 -2.56 -21.44 -8.20
CA GLU A 207 -2.50 -22.39 -9.32
C GLU A 207 -3.54 -22.09 -10.41
N ASP A 208 -4.70 -21.55 -10.03
CA ASP A 208 -5.84 -21.21 -10.88
C ASP A 208 -5.61 -20.01 -11.83
N VAL A 209 -4.55 -19.22 -11.60
CA VAL A 209 -4.15 -18.10 -12.47
C VAL A 209 -2.81 -18.34 -13.17
N ARG A 210 -2.07 -19.38 -12.78
CA ARG A 210 -0.69 -19.61 -13.27
C ARG A 210 -0.63 -19.79 -14.78
N SER A 211 -1.62 -20.45 -15.38
CA SER A 211 -1.68 -20.69 -16.84
C SER A 211 -1.92 -19.43 -17.67
N ASP A 212 -2.45 -18.38 -17.06
CA ASP A 212 -2.87 -17.17 -17.76
C ASP A 212 -1.76 -16.12 -17.78
N ILE A 213 -0.79 -16.24 -16.88
CA ILE A 213 0.27 -15.26 -16.64
C ILE A 213 1.59 -15.83 -17.16
N ARG A 214 2.13 -15.21 -18.20
CA ARG A 214 3.45 -15.55 -18.76
C ARG A 214 4.56 -15.20 -17.79
N TYR A 215 4.51 -13.99 -17.25
CA TYR A 215 5.51 -13.48 -16.33
C TYR A 215 4.88 -12.53 -15.32
N PHE A 216 5.13 -12.77 -14.03
CA PHE A 216 4.70 -11.89 -12.94
C PHE A 216 5.92 -11.14 -12.39
N ALA A 217 6.05 -9.87 -12.77
CA ALA A 217 7.15 -9.04 -12.30
C ALA A 217 6.89 -8.51 -10.89
N ALA A 218 7.59 -9.07 -9.91
CA ALA A 218 7.58 -8.57 -8.54
C ALA A 218 8.99 -8.18 -8.09
N SER A 219 9.06 -7.13 -7.28
CA SER A 219 10.26 -6.73 -6.55
C SER A 219 10.75 -7.87 -5.66
N ASP A 220 12.06 -8.02 -5.59
CA ASP A 220 12.76 -8.96 -4.69
C ASP A 220 13.02 -8.35 -3.30
N ARG A 221 12.59 -7.10 -3.08
CA ARG A 221 12.81 -6.32 -1.87
C ARG A 221 11.61 -5.48 -1.47
N ILE A 222 11.60 -5.08 -0.21
CA ILE A 222 10.64 -4.11 0.32
C ILE A 222 10.87 -2.75 -0.34
N ALA A 223 9.77 -2.07 -0.63
CA ALA A 223 9.79 -0.68 -1.06
C ALA A 223 10.49 0.21 -0.02
N GLY A 224 11.49 0.98 -0.44
CA GLY A 224 11.98 2.11 0.37
C GLY A 224 10.92 3.20 0.55
N ALA A 225 11.24 4.22 1.35
CA ALA A 225 10.36 5.36 1.58
C ALA A 225 10.00 6.04 0.26
N THR A 226 8.70 6.21 0.00
CA THR A 226 8.18 6.88 -1.18
C THR A 226 7.34 8.09 -0.79
N PRO A 227 7.29 9.15 -1.63
CA PRO A 227 6.33 10.23 -1.45
C PRO A 227 4.90 9.71 -1.34
N ASP A 228 4.09 10.34 -0.50
CA ASP A 228 2.67 10.05 -0.39
C ASP A 228 1.92 10.72 -1.54
N ILE A 229 1.88 10.04 -2.69
CA ILE A 229 1.19 10.48 -3.91
C ILE A 229 0.28 9.35 -4.35
N ALA A 230 -1.00 9.68 -4.59
CA ALA A 230 -1.96 8.76 -5.18
C ALA A 230 -2.05 9.03 -6.70
N THR A 231 -1.66 8.04 -7.49
CA THR A 231 -1.96 7.98 -8.94
C THR A 231 -3.00 6.90 -9.18
N PHE A 232 -3.79 7.03 -10.26
CA PHE A 232 -4.94 6.17 -10.51
C PHE A 232 -5.00 5.74 -11.97
N ASP A 233 -4.84 4.45 -12.23
CA ASP A 233 -4.95 3.85 -13.57
C ASP A 233 -5.49 2.41 -13.43
N ALA A 234 -5.80 1.74 -14.53
CA ALA A 234 -6.09 0.32 -14.53
C ALA A 234 -4.82 -0.50 -14.77
N ILE A 235 -4.73 -1.67 -14.15
CA ILE A 235 -3.73 -2.68 -14.50
C ILE A 235 -4.43 -3.77 -15.30
N VAL A 236 -4.03 -3.95 -16.55
CA VAL A 236 -4.64 -4.93 -17.48
C VAL A 236 -3.67 -6.09 -17.73
N LEU A 237 -4.22 -7.26 -18.05
CA LEU A 237 -3.44 -8.40 -18.53
C LEU A 237 -3.55 -8.44 -20.05
N ARG A 238 -2.43 -8.45 -20.77
CA ARG A 238 -2.39 -8.64 -22.23
C ARG A 238 -1.31 -9.62 -22.55
N ASP A 239 -1.69 -10.69 -23.26
CA ASP A 239 -0.75 -11.75 -23.63
C ASP A 239 0.07 -12.26 -22.41
N GLY A 240 -0.61 -12.43 -21.27
CA GLY A 240 -0.02 -12.96 -20.05
C GLY A 240 0.96 -12.01 -19.34
N CYS A 241 1.02 -10.74 -19.75
CA CYS A 241 1.86 -9.70 -19.17
C CYS A 241 1.01 -8.55 -18.64
N PHE A 242 1.42 -7.98 -17.50
CA PHE A 242 0.68 -6.90 -16.85
C PHE A 242 1.13 -5.54 -17.35
N PHE A 243 0.18 -4.71 -17.72
CA PHE A 243 0.43 -3.34 -18.19
C PHE A 243 -0.36 -2.34 -17.37
N ILE A 244 0.21 -1.15 -17.19
CA ILE A 244 -0.55 0.01 -16.74
C ILE A 244 -1.24 0.58 -17.96
N ASP A 245 -2.57 0.58 -17.95
CA ASP A 245 -3.38 1.14 -19.03
C ASP A 245 -3.51 2.65 -18.82
N GLU A 246 -2.54 3.38 -19.37
CA GLU A 246 -2.43 4.83 -19.26
C GLU A 246 -2.83 5.51 -20.57
N GLU A 247 -3.23 6.78 -20.53
CA GLU A 247 -3.51 7.52 -21.76
C GLU A 247 -2.23 7.69 -22.60
N GLY A 248 -2.15 7.02 -23.75
CA GLY A 248 -0.99 7.11 -24.65
C GLY A 248 -0.90 5.96 -25.65
N ALA A 249 0.18 5.96 -26.44
CA ALA A 249 0.42 4.93 -27.47
C ALA A 249 1.30 3.77 -26.99
N ALA A 250 1.84 3.83 -25.76
CA ALA A 250 2.85 2.89 -25.28
C ALA A 250 2.75 2.64 -23.78
N ASP A 251 1.80 1.81 -23.39
CA ASP A 251 1.61 1.39 -22.00
C ASP A 251 2.86 0.70 -21.43
N PRO A 252 3.28 1.06 -20.21
CA PRO A 252 4.39 0.43 -19.53
C PRO A 252 3.98 -0.92 -18.95
N LEU A 253 4.94 -1.83 -18.85
CA LEU A 253 4.81 -3.04 -18.06
C LEU A 253 4.75 -2.68 -16.57
N ALA A 254 3.81 -3.29 -15.86
CA ALA A 254 3.67 -3.14 -14.42
C ALA A 254 4.60 -4.10 -13.68
N MET A 255 5.33 -3.57 -12.71
CA MET A 255 6.08 -4.34 -11.72
C MET A 255 5.48 -4.08 -10.34
N PHE A 256 5.39 -5.12 -9.51
CA PHE A 256 4.66 -5.08 -8.24
C PHE A 256 5.60 -5.15 -7.04
N GLY A 257 5.15 -4.68 -5.87
CA GLY A 257 5.88 -4.88 -4.62
C GLY A 257 5.98 -6.36 -4.23
N ILE A 258 7.02 -6.73 -3.47
CA ILE A 258 7.29 -8.13 -3.05
C ILE A 258 6.10 -8.81 -2.38
N GLY A 259 5.28 -8.04 -1.66
CA GLY A 259 4.09 -8.50 -0.96
C GLY A 259 2.85 -8.71 -1.84
N THR A 260 2.94 -8.52 -3.16
CA THR A 260 1.79 -8.62 -4.07
C THR A 260 1.69 -10.01 -4.68
N GLY A 261 0.48 -10.57 -4.67
CA GLY A 261 0.16 -11.80 -5.40
C GLY A 261 -1.13 -11.67 -6.21
N VAL A 262 -1.44 -12.72 -6.97
CA VAL A 262 -2.61 -12.80 -7.85
C VAL A 262 -3.35 -14.12 -7.62
N TYR A 263 -4.68 -14.04 -7.65
CA TYR A 263 -5.58 -15.18 -7.50
C TYR A 263 -6.89 -14.95 -8.24
N ARG A 264 -7.73 -15.99 -8.40
CA ARG A 264 -9.14 -15.79 -8.71
C ARG A 264 -9.94 -15.60 -7.43
N ASP A 265 -10.72 -14.52 -7.40
CA ASP A 265 -11.64 -14.28 -6.31
C ASP A 265 -12.83 -15.26 -6.31
N SER A 266 -13.73 -15.13 -5.33
CA SER A 266 -14.91 -15.99 -5.19
C SER A 266 -15.89 -15.89 -6.36
N GLU A 267 -15.81 -14.84 -7.17
CA GLU A 267 -16.62 -14.65 -8.38
C GLU A 267 -15.90 -15.15 -9.64
N GLY A 268 -14.66 -15.66 -9.50
CA GLY A 268 -13.86 -16.20 -10.60
C GLY A 268 -13.00 -15.17 -11.34
N HIS A 269 -12.99 -13.91 -10.90
CA HIS A 269 -12.23 -12.83 -11.54
C HIS A 269 -10.78 -12.81 -11.05
N MET A 270 -9.85 -12.46 -11.94
CA MET A 270 -8.46 -12.28 -11.56
C MET A 270 -8.30 -11.02 -10.70
N ALA A 271 -7.73 -11.20 -9.51
CA ALA A 271 -7.62 -10.18 -8.48
C ALA A 271 -6.23 -10.15 -7.85
N PHE A 272 -5.83 -8.96 -7.39
CA PHE A 272 -4.64 -8.81 -6.57
C PHE A 272 -4.93 -9.21 -5.13
N ARG A 273 -3.90 -9.70 -4.44
CA ARG A 273 -3.95 -10.02 -3.01
C ARG A 273 -2.63 -9.68 -2.33
N SER A 274 -2.69 -9.50 -1.02
CA SER A 274 -1.50 -9.51 -0.19
C SER A 274 -0.94 -10.93 -0.07
N ARG A 275 0.38 -11.03 -0.07
CA ARG A 275 1.13 -12.25 0.20
C ARG A 275 1.50 -12.42 1.67
N TYR A 276 0.92 -11.62 2.57
CA TYR A 276 1.06 -11.74 4.01
C TYR A 276 -0.28 -12.21 4.59
N SER A 277 -0.34 -13.43 5.12
CA SER A 277 -1.61 -14.03 5.59
C SER A 277 -2.30 -13.21 6.70
N ASN A 278 -1.53 -12.48 7.50
CA ASN A 278 -2.01 -11.62 8.59
C ASN A 278 -2.42 -10.21 8.15
N TYR A 279 -2.20 -9.84 6.89
CA TYR A 279 -2.54 -8.53 6.35
C TYR A 279 -3.25 -8.71 5.01
N GLN A 280 -4.58 -8.58 5.02
CA GLN A 280 -5.44 -8.83 3.85
C GLN A 280 -6.20 -7.55 3.48
N PRO A 281 -5.51 -6.52 2.93
CA PRO A 281 -6.18 -5.35 2.38
C PRO A 281 -7.06 -5.75 1.19
N ARG A 282 -8.09 -4.95 0.93
CA ARG A 282 -8.90 -5.07 -0.29
C ARG A 282 -8.13 -4.44 -1.46
N LEU A 283 -7.43 -5.28 -2.22
CA LEU A 283 -6.74 -4.85 -3.44
C LEU A 283 -7.65 -4.99 -4.66
N ALA A 284 -7.33 -4.27 -5.73
CA ALA A 284 -8.12 -4.18 -6.96
C ALA A 284 -8.21 -5.51 -7.78
N ARG A 285 -9.21 -5.58 -8.67
CA ARG A 285 -9.29 -6.61 -9.72
C ARG A 285 -8.44 -6.20 -10.92
N VAL A 286 -7.88 -7.16 -11.63
CA VAL A 286 -7.22 -6.89 -12.91
C VAL A 286 -8.26 -6.36 -13.90
N GLY A 287 -7.96 -5.26 -14.58
CA GLY A 287 -8.88 -4.57 -15.49
C GLY A 287 -9.80 -3.54 -14.84
N THR A 288 -9.75 -3.38 -13.51
CA THR A 288 -10.43 -2.28 -12.80
C THR A 288 -9.47 -1.11 -12.53
N ARG A 289 -10.01 0.09 -12.31
CA ARG A 289 -9.22 1.24 -11.89
C ARG A 289 -8.76 1.07 -10.44
N MET A 290 -7.52 1.43 -10.16
CA MET A 290 -6.92 1.28 -8.84
C MET A 290 -5.95 2.41 -8.51
N GLN A 291 -5.74 2.64 -7.22
CA GLN A 291 -4.69 3.54 -6.76
C GLN A 291 -3.34 2.82 -6.88
N LEU A 292 -2.44 3.36 -7.70
CA LEU A 292 -1.09 2.81 -7.91
C LEU A 292 -0.05 3.39 -6.94
N GLY A 293 -0.43 4.40 -6.17
CA GLY A 293 0.45 5.13 -5.27
C GLY A 293 1.58 5.84 -6.04
N TYR A 294 2.76 5.90 -5.43
CA TYR A 294 3.96 6.39 -6.11
C TYR A 294 4.40 5.40 -7.21
N ARG A 295 4.58 5.91 -8.42
CA ARG A 295 5.05 5.16 -9.59
C ARG A 295 6.52 5.48 -9.84
N SER A 296 7.37 4.46 -9.94
CA SER A 296 8.79 4.64 -10.25
C SER A 296 9.19 3.82 -11.46
N GLU A 297 9.74 4.48 -12.47
CA GLU A 297 10.30 3.82 -13.63
C GLU A 297 11.61 3.10 -13.27
N MET A 298 11.73 1.86 -13.73
CA MET A 298 12.88 1.01 -13.47
C MET A 298 13.96 1.30 -14.53
N ALA A 299 15.08 1.88 -14.11
CA ALA A 299 16.21 2.12 -15.01
C ALA A 299 16.80 0.81 -15.58
N ASN A 300 16.82 -0.24 -14.76
CA ASN A 300 17.31 -1.57 -15.12
C ASN A 300 16.23 -2.62 -14.81
N PRO A 301 15.29 -2.87 -15.73
CA PRO A 301 14.25 -3.89 -15.53
C PRO A 301 14.83 -5.31 -15.58
N PRO A 302 14.17 -6.30 -14.94
CA PRO A 302 14.58 -7.70 -15.02
C PRO A 302 14.65 -8.19 -16.46
N ALA A 303 15.74 -8.88 -16.84
CA ALA A 303 15.93 -9.35 -18.21
C ALA A 303 14.86 -10.37 -18.62
N GLU A 304 14.44 -11.21 -17.67
CA GLU A 304 13.42 -12.24 -17.87
C GLU A 304 12.04 -11.63 -18.14
N LEU A 305 11.74 -10.45 -17.57
CA LEU A 305 10.53 -9.71 -17.89
C LEU A 305 10.55 -9.24 -19.34
N ILE A 306 11.68 -8.67 -19.78
CA ILE A 306 11.82 -8.15 -21.15
C ILE A 306 11.79 -9.29 -22.17
N GLU A 307 12.41 -10.43 -21.86
CA GLU A 307 12.36 -11.64 -22.68
C GLU A 307 10.94 -12.17 -22.83
N ALA A 308 10.17 -12.22 -21.73
CA ALA A 308 8.81 -12.77 -21.74
C ALA A 308 7.76 -11.81 -22.34
N CYS A 309 7.88 -10.51 -22.05
CA CYS A 309 6.82 -9.52 -22.29
C CYS A 309 7.20 -8.43 -23.31
N GLY A 310 8.39 -8.51 -23.87
CA GLY A 310 8.89 -7.55 -24.86
C GLY A 310 9.48 -6.27 -24.24
N GLN A 311 10.02 -5.43 -25.11
CA GLN A 311 10.73 -4.22 -24.70
C GLN A 311 9.74 -3.06 -24.50
N HIS A 312 9.37 -2.85 -23.24
CA HIS A 312 8.54 -1.73 -22.80
C HIS A 312 9.22 -1.01 -21.64
N ARG A 313 8.77 0.23 -21.38
CA ARG A 313 9.05 0.91 -20.12
C ARG A 313 8.49 0.08 -18.97
N VAL A 314 9.24 -0.09 -17.89
CA VAL A 314 8.80 -0.87 -16.73
C VAL A 314 8.60 0.07 -15.54
N VAL A 315 7.42 0.00 -14.94
CA VAL A 315 7.04 0.88 -13.83
C VAL A 315 6.69 0.05 -12.61
N LEU A 316 7.41 0.27 -11.52
CA LEU A 316 7.08 -0.27 -10.20
C LEU A 316 5.96 0.56 -9.58
N VAL A 317 4.86 -0.10 -9.23
CA VAL A 317 3.72 0.48 -8.49
C VAL A 317 3.79 0.11 -7.02
N LYS A 318 3.28 1.00 -6.14
CA LYS A 318 3.43 0.88 -4.67
C LYS A 318 2.14 0.52 -3.96
N SER A 319 1.00 0.80 -4.58
CA SER A 319 -0.31 0.37 -4.12
C SER A 319 -1.06 -0.30 -5.27
N LEU A 320 -2.05 -1.11 -4.91
CA LEU A 320 -3.05 -1.70 -5.79
C LEU A 320 -4.41 -1.61 -5.10
N ASP A 321 -4.59 -0.61 -4.24
CA ASP A 321 -5.85 -0.44 -3.52
C ASP A 321 -6.94 -0.12 -4.53
N GLN A 322 -8.12 -0.68 -4.30
CA GLN A 322 -9.27 -0.36 -5.12
C GLN A 322 -9.50 1.16 -5.11
N ALA A 323 -9.62 1.78 -6.30
CA ALA A 323 -9.79 3.23 -6.40
C ALA A 323 -11.14 3.69 -5.81
N ALA A 324 -12.17 2.87 -6.00
CA ALA A 324 -13.47 3.03 -5.37
C ALA A 324 -13.32 2.94 -3.83
N GLY A 325 -13.66 4.02 -3.12
CA GLY A 325 -13.76 4.04 -1.66
C GLY A 325 -12.48 4.42 -0.90
N TYR A 326 -11.44 4.90 -1.57
CA TYR A 326 -10.20 5.34 -0.91
C TYR A 326 -10.19 6.86 -0.67
N GLY A 327 -9.96 7.27 0.58
CA GLY A 327 -9.59 8.64 0.95
C GLY A 327 -10.75 9.57 1.32
N GLY A 328 -11.17 9.56 2.59
CA GLY A 328 -12.04 10.60 3.18
C GLY A 328 -13.55 10.42 2.98
N ASP A 329 -13.97 9.60 2.01
CA ASP A 329 -15.40 9.41 1.66
C ASP A 329 -16.27 8.82 2.79
N TRP A 330 -15.68 8.13 3.77
CA TRP A 330 -16.40 7.66 4.96
C TRP A 330 -17.05 8.74 5.81
N PHE A 331 -16.41 9.90 5.92
CA PHE A 331 -17.05 11.02 6.60
C PHE A 331 -18.21 11.57 5.76
N ALA A 332 -18.06 11.58 4.44
CA ALA A 332 -19.12 12.03 3.52
C ALA A 332 -20.34 11.11 3.57
N VAL A 333 -20.19 9.78 3.57
CA VAL A 333 -21.35 8.87 3.64
C VAL A 333 -22.09 8.95 4.97
N LYS A 334 -21.37 9.07 6.10
CA LYS A 334 -22.01 9.28 7.42
C LYS A 334 -22.75 10.60 7.50
N GLN A 335 -22.16 11.67 6.97
CA GLN A 335 -22.80 12.97 6.94
C GLN A 335 -24.02 12.97 6.01
N TYR A 336 -23.90 12.36 4.83
CA TYR A 336 -25.01 12.16 3.89
C TYR A 336 -26.17 11.39 4.53
N ALA A 337 -25.88 10.32 5.27
CA ALA A 337 -26.89 9.57 6.03
C ALA A 337 -27.67 10.48 6.99
N GLN A 338 -26.95 11.31 7.76
CA GLN A 338 -27.56 12.23 8.73
C GLN A 338 -28.35 13.36 8.06
N GLU A 339 -27.84 13.93 6.97
CA GLU A 339 -28.49 15.05 6.28
C GLU A 339 -29.77 14.63 5.54
N HIS A 340 -29.84 13.37 5.10
CA HIS A 340 -30.97 12.82 4.35
C HIS A 340 -31.87 11.87 5.15
N ASP A 341 -31.66 11.76 6.47
CA ASP A 341 -32.41 10.84 7.37
C ASP A 341 -32.43 9.39 6.86
N LEU A 342 -31.29 8.94 6.31
CA LEU A 342 -31.08 7.57 5.83
C LEU A 342 -30.42 6.73 6.91
N SER A 343 -30.69 5.42 6.90
CA SER A 343 -29.86 4.49 7.65
C SER A 343 -28.45 4.41 7.05
N ASP A 344 -27.47 4.05 7.88
CA ASP A 344 -26.09 3.78 7.45
C ASP A 344 -26.05 2.79 6.26
N ALA A 345 -26.92 1.78 6.25
CA ALA A 345 -26.99 0.79 5.17
C ALA A 345 -27.52 1.37 3.86
N GLU A 346 -28.53 2.26 3.91
CA GLU A 346 -29.09 2.91 2.73
C GLU A 346 -28.10 3.93 2.14
N ALA A 347 -27.48 4.74 2.99
CA ALA A 347 -26.44 5.67 2.57
C ALA A 347 -25.25 4.94 1.92
N MET A 348 -24.86 3.80 2.49
CA MET A 348 -23.84 2.92 1.90
C MET A 348 -24.24 2.38 0.55
N LYS A 349 -25.46 1.89 0.41
CA LYS A 349 -25.97 1.39 -0.87
C LYS A 349 -25.91 2.49 -1.93
N HIS A 350 -26.38 3.70 -1.62
CA HIS A 350 -26.34 4.83 -2.55
C HIS A 350 -24.91 5.20 -2.96
N ALA A 351 -23.98 5.23 -2.00
CA ALA A 351 -22.58 5.50 -2.28
C ALA A 351 -21.97 4.43 -3.20
N ASN A 352 -22.25 3.15 -2.95
CA ASN A 352 -21.80 2.04 -3.79
C ASN A 352 -22.39 2.10 -5.20
N ASP A 353 -23.69 2.35 -5.32
CA ASP A 353 -24.38 2.44 -6.61
C ASP A 353 -23.79 3.59 -7.46
N CYS A 354 -23.55 4.75 -6.84
CA CYS A 354 -22.89 5.86 -7.51
C CYS A 354 -21.47 5.48 -7.96
N VAL A 355 -20.65 4.92 -7.06
CA VAL A 355 -19.26 4.60 -7.38
C VAL A 355 -19.19 3.54 -8.48
N ALA A 356 -20.11 2.57 -8.47
CA ALA A 356 -20.23 1.58 -9.53
C ALA A 356 -20.55 2.24 -10.89
N GLU A 357 -21.50 3.17 -10.92
CA GLU A 357 -21.85 3.92 -12.14
C GLU A 357 -20.68 4.78 -12.63
N GLN A 358 -20.02 5.51 -11.73
CA GLN A 358 -18.86 6.35 -12.04
C GLN A 358 -17.74 5.52 -12.68
N GLU A 359 -17.38 4.40 -12.06
CA GLU A 359 -16.33 3.51 -12.55
C GLU A 359 -16.73 2.82 -13.87
N GLN A 360 -18.02 2.49 -14.07
CA GLN A 360 -18.50 1.99 -15.36
C GLN A 360 -18.34 3.03 -16.47
N ILE A 361 -18.69 4.30 -16.20
CA ILE A 361 -18.50 5.39 -17.18
C ILE A 361 -17.02 5.56 -17.51
N ILE A 362 -16.14 5.52 -16.51
CA ILE A 362 -14.69 5.61 -16.72
C ILE A 362 -14.18 4.44 -17.57
N ALA A 363 -14.62 3.22 -17.26
CA ALA A 363 -14.28 2.03 -18.05
C ALA A 363 -14.78 2.17 -19.49
N ASP A 364 -16.00 2.66 -19.72
CA ASP A 364 -16.58 2.87 -21.05
C ASP A 364 -15.85 3.95 -21.85
N ARG A 365 -15.40 5.04 -21.21
CA ARG A 365 -14.55 6.03 -21.86
C ARG A 365 -13.24 5.40 -22.33
N ARG A 366 -12.58 4.66 -21.44
CA ARG A 366 -11.29 4.00 -21.69
C ARG A 366 -11.39 2.95 -22.80
N LEU A 367 -12.38 2.07 -22.72
CA LEU A 367 -12.46 0.86 -23.54
C LEU A 367 -13.33 1.02 -24.79
N ARG A 368 -14.29 1.96 -24.75
CA ARG A 368 -15.36 2.07 -25.76
C ARG A 368 -15.47 3.49 -26.33
N ALA A 369 -14.54 4.39 -25.98
CA ALA A 369 -14.53 5.80 -26.39
C ALA A 369 -15.86 6.52 -26.13
N SER A 370 -16.54 6.16 -25.04
CA SER A 370 -17.77 6.84 -24.62
C SER A 370 -17.53 8.33 -24.37
N ALA A 371 -18.51 9.17 -24.73
CA ALA A 371 -18.49 10.60 -24.43
C ALA A 371 -19.15 10.94 -23.07
N ALA A 372 -19.66 9.95 -22.35
CA ALA A 372 -20.28 10.17 -21.04
C ALA A 372 -19.24 10.66 -20.03
N GLU A 373 -19.55 11.73 -19.30
CA GLU A 373 -18.68 12.30 -18.26
C GLU A 373 -18.99 11.68 -16.90
N PRO A 374 -18.00 11.15 -16.17
CA PRO A 374 -18.24 10.59 -14.85
C PRO A 374 -18.57 11.71 -13.86
N GLN A 375 -19.66 11.53 -13.10
CA GLN A 375 -19.92 12.39 -11.96
C GLN A 375 -19.09 11.91 -10.78
N LEU A 376 -18.42 12.83 -10.08
CA LEU A 376 -17.68 12.49 -8.87
C LEU A 376 -18.67 12.15 -7.75
N CYS A 377 -18.65 10.93 -7.25
CA CYS A 377 -19.60 10.50 -6.21
C CYS A 377 -19.50 11.32 -4.91
N ALA A 378 -18.31 11.80 -4.57
CA ALA A 378 -18.13 12.76 -3.48
C ALA A 378 -18.87 14.10 -3.71
N GLN A 379 -19.10 14.49 -4.96
CA GLN A 379 -19.89 15.67 -5.32
C GLN A 379 -21.40 15.36 -5.35
N VAL A 380 -21.80 14.16 -5.76
CA VAL A 380 -23.22 13.73 -5.78
C VAL A 380 -23.75 13.48 -4.37
N THR A 381 -22.92 12.97 -3.47
CA THR A 381 -23.25 12.76 -2.05
C THR A 381 -23.17 14.04 -1.19
N LEU A 382 -22.86 15.20 -1.79
CA LEU A 382 -22.99 16.56 -1.23
C LEU A 382 -22.67 16.71 0.27
N VAL A 383 -21.40 16.98 0.60
CA VAL A 383 -21.06 17.82 1.76
C VAL A 383 -20.64 19.19 1.25
N MET A 384 -21.62 20.08 1.04
CA MET A 384 -21.29 21.51 1.03
C MET A 384 -21.10 21.93 2.49
N PRO A 385 -20.07 22.70 2.87
CA PRO A 385 -20.09 23.37 4.16
C PRO A 385 -21.36 24.23 4.17
N ARG A 386 -22.29 23.94 5.09
CA ARG A 386 -23.47 24.80 5.34
C ARG A 386 -22.96 26.24 5.35
N GLN A 387 -23.42 27.06 4.40
CA GLN A 387 -23.26 28.49 4.59
C GLN A 387 -23.90 28.84 5.93
N PRO A 388 -23.20 29.59 6.81
CA PRO A 388 -23.80 29.99 8.08
C PRO A 388 -25.14 30.64 7.77
N ALA A 389 -26.19 30.17 8.44
CA ALA A 389 -27.51 30.76 8.31
C ALA A 389 -27.37 32.28 8.50
N PRO A 390 -27.95 33.11 7.62
CA PRO A 390 -27.95 34.55 7.86
C PRO A 390 -28.62 34.76 9.21
N ASP A 391 -27.87 35.35 10.14
CA ASP A 391 -28.36 35.69 11.47
C ASP A 391 -29.71 36.39 11.30
N GLY A 392 -30.75 35.74 11.81
CA GLY A 392 -32.08 36.33 11.91
C GLY A 392 -31.94 37.59 12.74
N THR A 393 -31.93 38.74 12.06
CA THR A 393 -31.96 40.04 12.70
C THR A 393 -33.26 40.12 13.48
N GLY A 394 -33.12 40.02 14.80
CA GLY A 394 -34.18 40.27 15.76
C GLY A 394 -34.80 41.63 15.48
N SER A 395 -36.13 41.65 15.45
CA SER A 395 -36.90 42.87 15.39
C SER A 395 -36.61 43.72 16.63
N GLN A 396 -36.14 44.94 16.44
CA GLN A 396 -36.35 46.02 17.40
C GLN A 396 -37.26 47.05 16.74
N SER A 397 -38.47 47.13 17.28
CA SER A 397 -39.35 48.29 17.26
C SER A 397 -39.90 48.44 18.67
#